data_AF-A0A1V5C3A6-F1
#
_entry.id   AF-A0A1V5C3A6-F1
#
_cell.length_a   1.000
_cell.length_b   1.000
_cell.length_c   1.000
_cell.angle_alpha   90.00
_cell.angle_beta   90.00
_cell.angle_gamma   90.00
#
_symmetry.space_group_name_H-M   'P 1'
#
loop_
_entity.id
_entity.type
_entity.pdbx_description
1 polymer ?
#
loop_
_entity_poly.entity_id
_entity_poly.type
_entity_poly.pdbx_seq_one_letter_code
_entity_poly.pdbx_strand_id
1 'polypeptide(L)'
;MNYDEDKVDEFTLALLYLVAHEREEGLGARAWKGFDWDTLNRLHEKGYISNPVGKAKSVIMTEKGFLMAEDLFKRHFTKETKTIPFPKMTSPAKKRWEQIPEQTRKKILENVWCSQCRIMVKLQLREGQMSGRSLVLKGTCMTCGSEAARVVEPVEG
;
A
#
# COMPACT_ATOMS: atom_id res chain seq x y z
N MET A 1 -16.39 28.20 -9.71
CA MET A 1 -17.17 27.01 -9.30
C MET A 1 -17.10 26.93 -7.77
N ASN A 2 -18.14 26.46 -7.07
CA ASN A 2 -18.08 26.30 -5.61
C ASN A 2 -17.46 24.94 -5.26
N TYR A 3 -16.18 24.92 -4.92
CA TYR A 3 -15.46 23.70 -4.52
C TYR A 3 -14.44 24.04 -3.42
N ASP A 4 -13.92 23.02 -2.76
CA ASP A 4 -12.90 23.14 -1.73
C ASP A 4 -11.52 23.38 -2.36
N GLU A 5 -11.13 24.66 -2.45
CA GLU A 5 -9.86 25.08 -3.02
C GLU A 5 -8.66 24.59 -2.21
N ASP A 6 -8.76 24.56 -0.88
CA ASP A 6 -7.67 24.09 -0.02
C ASP A 6 -7.37 22.61 -0.25
N LYS A 7 -8.41 21.81 -0.47
CA LYS A 7 -8.24 20.40 -0.83
C LYS A 7 -7.59 20.23 -2.21
N VAL A 8 -7.98 21.05 -3.20
CA VAL A 8 -7.36 21.02 -4.53
C VAL A 8 -5.89 21.44 -4.46
N ASP A 9 -5.57 22.47 -3.67
CA ASP A 9 -4.20 22.94 -3.43
C ASP A 9 -3.37 21.84 -2.76
N GLU A 10 -3.92 21.17 -1.73
CA GLU A 10 -3.28 20.07 -1.01
C GLU A 10 -2.88 18.93 -1.96
N PHE A 11 -3.84 18.43 -2.75
CA PHE A 11 -3.55 17.37 -3.72
C PHE A 11 -2.62 17.82 -4.85
N THR A 12 -2.73 19.06 -5.30
CA THR A 12 -1.84 19.59 -6.35
C THR A 12 -0.42 19.71 -5.85
N LEU A 13 -0.21 20.20 -4.62
CA LEU A 13 1.09 20.24 -3.99
C LEU A 13 1.67 18.84 -3.82
N ALA A 14 0.87 17.87 -3.37
CA ALA A 14 1.28 16.47 -3.30
C ALA A 14 1.70 15.93 -4.68
N LEU A 15 0.93 16.19 -5.74
CA LEU A 15 1.25 15.71 -7.08
C LEU A 15 2.47 16.41 -7.71
N LEU A 16 2.81 17.63 -7.30
CA LEU A 16 4.07 18.26 -7.70
C LEU A 16 5.30 17.46 -7.23
N TYR A 17 5.22 16.77 -6.09
CA TYR A 17 6.27 15.86 -5.64
C TYR A 17 6.52 14.71 -6.64
N LEU A 18 5.45 14.12 -7.21
CA LEU A 18 5.56 13.02 -8.18
C LEU A 18 6.35 13.43 -9.43
N VAL A 19 6.30 14.70 -9.80
CA VAL A 19 6.96 15.25 -11.01
C VAL A 19 8.16 16.15 -10.65
N ALA A 20 8.64 16.07 -9.40
CA ALA A 20 9.80 16.80 -8.94
C ALA A 20 11.12 16.19 -9.46
N HIS A 21 12.09 17.06 -9.73
CA HIS A 21 13.43 16.74 -10.20
C HIS A 21 14.42 17.79 -9.69
N GLU A 22 15.72 17.53 -9.82
CA GLU A 22 16.78 18.47 -9.40
C GLU A 22 16.59 18.94 -7.94
N ARG A 23 16.37 17.99 -7.04
CA ARG A 23 16.27 18.24 -5.60
C ARG A 23 17.63 18.63 -5.04
N GLU A 24 17.70 19.79 -4.41
CA GLU A 24 18.84 20.25 -3.62
C GLU A 24 18.40 20.41 -2.16
N GLU A 25 18.99 19.61 -1.27
CA GLU A 25 18.62 19.59 0.15
C GLU A 25 18.86 20.95 0.80
N GLY A 26 17.85 21.47 1.49
CA GLY A 26 17.89 22.80 2.11
C GLY A 26 17.57 23.96 1.16
N LEU A 27 17.47 23.73 -0.15
CA LEU A 27 17.15 24.76 -1.14
C LEU A 27 15.79 24.55 -1.80
N GLY A 28 15.41 23.30 -2.11
CA GLY A 28 14.15 22.99 -2.77
C GLY A 28 14.30 21.99 -3.91
N ALA A 29 13.42 22.07 -4.91
CA ALA A 29 13.48 21.25 -6.12
C ALA A 29 12.83 21.98 -7.30
N ARG A 30 12.87 21.39 -8.48
CA ARG A 30 12.03 21.80 -9.61
C ARG A 30 10.91 20.81 -9.85
N ALA A 31 9.77 21.27 -10.35
CA ALA A 31 8.65 20.40 -10.73
C ALA A 31 7.99 20.88 -12.02
N TRP A 32 7.44 19.97 -12.82
CA TRP A 32 6.66 20.32 -14.01
C TRP A 32 5.31 20.91 -13.61
N LYS A 33 4.99 22.13 -14.07
CA LYS A 33 3.83 22.92 -13.59
C LYS A 33 2.55 22.74 -14.42
N GLY A 34 2.24 21.51 -14.82
CA GLY A 34 1.11 21.17 -15.70
C GLY A 34 -0.27 21.14 -15.02
N PHE A 35 -0.55 22.08 -14.12
CA PHE A 35 -1.79 22.15 -13.33
C PHE A 35 -2.55 23.45 -13.60
N ASP A 36 -3.78 23.52 -13.09
CA ASP A 36 -4.62 24.71 -13.11
C ASP A 36 -3.88 25.97 -12.59
N TRP A 37 -4.07 27.09 -13.29
CA TRP A 37 -3.32 28.32 -13.04
C TRP A 37 -3.67 28.96 -11.70
N ASP A 38 -4.95 28.98 -11.33
CA ASP A 38 -5.41 29.60 -10.07
C ASP A 38 -4.86 28.81 -8.87
N THR A 39 -4.84 27.49 -8.98
CA THR A 39 -4.23 26.60 -7.99
C THR A 39 -2.73 26.85 -7.83
N LEU A 40 -1.97 26.97 -8.93
CA LEU A 40 -0.54 27.29 -8.84
C LEU A 40 -0.29 28.68 -8.25
N ASN A 41 -1.15 29.66 -8.53
CA ASN A 41 -1.05 31.00 -7.96
C ASN A 41 -1.26 30.96 -6.43
N ARG A 42 -2.28 30.24 -5.93
CA ARG A 42 -2.49 30.06 -4.49
C ARG A 42 -1.31 29.35 -3.82
N LEU A 43 -0.72 28.34 -4.45
CA LEU A 43 0.48 27.68 -3.93
C LEU A 43 1.71 28.60 -3.87
N HIS A 44 1.85 29.52 -4.83
CA HIS A 44 2.86 30.57 -4.80
C HIS A 44 2.60 31.58 -3.67
N GLU A 45 1.35 32.03 -3.50
CA GLU A 45 0.96 32.91 -2.38
C GLU A 45 1.22 32.27 -1.01
N LYS A 46 1.03 30.95 -0.90
CA LYS A 46 1.37 30.15 0.31
C LYS A 46 2.88 29.95 0.50
N GLY A 47 3.72 30.37 -0.46
CA GLY A 47 5.18 30.31 -0.41
C GLY A 47 5.77 28.92 -0.69
N TYR A 48 4.99 28.01 -1.28
CA TYR A 48 5.44 26.65 -1.57
C TYR A 48 6.19 26.54 -2.90
N ILE A 49 5.86 27.38 -3.86
CA ILE A 49 6.51 27.42 -5.18
C ILE A 49 6.85 28.85 -5.57
N SER A 50 7.79 29.02 -6.51
CA SER A 50 8.06 30.31 -7.16
C SER A 50 6.88 30.74 -8.04
N ASN A 51 6.85 32.00 -8.46
CA ASN A 51 5.82 32.51 -9.35
C ASN A 51 5.67 31.61 -10.62
N PRO A 52 4.51 30.98 -10.83
CA PRO A 52 4.32 30.03 -11.93
C PRO A 52 4.10 30.72 -13.28
N VAL A 53 3.81 32.04 -13.30
CA VAL A 53 3.45 32.79 -14.50
C VAL A 53 4.62 32.84 -15.49
N GLY A 54 4.33 32.54 -16.75
CA GLY A 54 5.29 32.62 -17.85
C GLY A 54 5.42 31.34 -18.66
N LYS A 55 6.37 31.36 -19.60
CA LYS A 55 6.56 30.32 -20.63
C LYS A 55 7.37 29.10 -20.16
N ALA A 56 7.97 29.17 -18.97
CA ALA A 56 8.71 28.04 -18.41
C ALA A 56 7.78 26.83 -18.24
N LYS A 57 8.30 25.62 -18.43
CA LYS A 57 7.56 24.36 -18.23
C LYS A 57 7.59 23.87 -16.79
N SER A 58 8.59 24.31 -16.02
CA SER A 58 8.78 23.96 -14.62
C SER A 58 8.63 25.16 -13.70
N VAL A 59 8.43 24.88 -12.42
CA VAL A 59 8.42 25.82 -11.30
C VAL A 59 9.45 25.38 -10.27
N ILE A 60 10.03 26.32 -9.54
CA ILE A 60 10.87 26.01 -8.37
C ILE A 60 9.94 25.78 -7.18
N MET A 61 10.10 24.64 -6.52
CA MET A 61 9.53 24.38 -5.20
C MET A 61 10.50 24.91 -4.15
N THR A 62 10.02 25.69 -3.19
CA THR A 62 10.82 26.08 -2.03
C THR A 62 11.12 24.85 -1.18
N GLU A 63 12.10 24.94 -0.28
CA GLU A 63 12.37 23.84 0.67
C GLU A 63 11.11 23.43 1.46
N LYS A 64 10.38 24.43 1.98
CA LYS A 64 9.09 24.24 2.65
C LYS A 64 8.07 23.56 1.74
N GLY A 65 7.97 24.00 0.48
CA GLY A 65 7.04 23.43 -0.49
C GLY A 65 7.35 21.99 -0.85
N PHE A 66 8.61 21.65 -1.06
CA PHE A 66 9.02 20.29 -1.36
C PHE A 66 8.76 19.33 -0.19
N LEU A 67 9.14 19.71 1.03
CA LEU A 67 8.91 18.89 2.22
C LEU A 67 7.41 18.66 2.48
N MET A 68 6.61 19.72 2.32
CA MET A 68 5.15 19.61 2.44
C MET A 68 4.55 18.71 1.34
N ALA A 69 5.01 18.88 0.10
CA ALA A 69 4.58 18.04 -1.01
C ALA A 69 4.91 16.56 -0.80
N GLU A 70 6.10 16.25 -0.26
CA GLU A 70 6.49 14.88 0.08
C GLU A 70 5.59 14.29 1.17
N ASP A 71 5.32 15.02 2.25
CA ASP A 71 4.46 14.55 3.34
C ASP A 71 3.03 14.28 2.85
N LEU A 72 2.46 15.23 2.11
CA LEU A 72 1.13 15.08 1.52
C LEU A 72 1.09 13.92 0.53
N PHE A 73 2.12 13.75 -0.31
CA PHE A 73 2.17 12.63 -1.23
C PHE A 73 2.18 11.30 -0.48
N LYS A 74 2.98 11.20 0.60
CA LYS A 74 3.01 10.02 1.45
C LYS A 74 1.63 9.74 2.06
N ARG A 75 0.97 10.77 2.57
CA ARG A 75 -0.35 10.68 3.21
C ARG A 75 -1.45 10.23 2.27
N HIS A 76 -1.48 10.74 1.04
CA HIS A 76 -2.61 10.53 0.12
C HIS A 76 -2.40 9.39 -0.86
N PHE A 77 -1.17 9.13 -1.28
CA PHE A 77 -0.89 8.26 -2.42
C PHE A 77 0.01 7.06 -2.10
N THR A 78 0.56 6.96 -0.88
CA THR A 78 1.20 5.73 -0.45
C THR A 78 0.15 4.66 -0.26
N LYS A 79 0.36 3.50 -0.89
CA LYS A 79 -0.46 2.32 -0.60
C LYS A 79 -0.24 1.94 0.84
N GLU A 80 -1.30 1.82 1.62
CA GLU A 80 -1.24 1.07 2.87
C GLU A 80 -0.67 -0.31 2.53
N THR A 81 0.56 -0.55 2.98
CA THR A 81 1.03 -1.91 3.10
C THR A 81 0.15 -2.50 4.19
N LYS A 82 -0.86 -3.28 3.80
CA LYS A 82 -1.50 -4.20 4.73
C LYS A 82 -0.36 -5.07 5.23
N THR A 83 0.22 -4.71 6.37
CA THR A 83 1.04 -5.61 7.16
C THR A 83 0.09 -6.74 7.48
N ILE A 84 0.14 -7.81 6.69
CA ILE A 84 -0.60 -9.02 6.99
C ILE A 84 0.00 -9.45 8.33
N PRO A 85 -0.75 -9.39 9.44
CA PRO A 85 -0.22 -9.84 10.71
C PRO A 85 0.34 -11.24 10.47
N PHE A 86 1.60 -11.47 10.84
CA PHE A 86 2.17 -12.79 10.68
C PHE A 86 1.18 -13.78 11.29
N PRO A 87 0.75 -14.83 10.56
CA PRO A 87 -0.29 -15.71 11.04
C PRO A 87 0.05 -16.20 12.43
N LYS A 88 -0.90 -16.12 13.36
CA LYS A 88 -0.68 -16.61 14.73
C LYS A 88 -0.51 -18.13 14.65
N MET A 89 0.74 -18.57 14.78
CA MET A 89 1.06 -20.00 14.76
C MET A 89 1.58 -20.42 16.13
N THR A 90 1.10 -21.55 16.62
CA THR A 90 1.76 -22.22 17.74
C THR A 90 3.16 -22.64 17.32
N SER A 91 4.12 -22.67 18.24
CA SER A 91 5.50 -23.09 17.95
C SER A 91 5.62 -24.40 17.14
N PRO A 92 4.90 -25.50 17.48
CA PRO A 92 4.95 -26.72 16.68
C PRO A 92 4.35 -26.55 15.28
N ALA A 93 3.29 -25.76 15.13
CA ALA A 93 2.68 -25.48 13.84
C ALA A 93 3.61 -24.65 12.94
N LYS A 94 4.29 -23.65 13.49
CA LYS A 94 5.27 -22.84 12.78
C LYS A 94 6.44 -23.69 12.28
N LYS A 95 7.01 -24.54 13.15
CA LYS A 95 8.09 -25.47 12.77
C LYS A 95 7.66 -26.40 11.63
N ARG A 96 6.45 -26.97 11.71
CA ARG A 96 5.90 -27.83 10.64
C ARG A 96 5.66 -27.06 9.34
N TRP A 97 5.17 -25.84 9.41
CA TRP A 97 4.91 -24.97 8.26
C TRP A 97 6.20 -24.59 7.53
N GLU A 98 7.25 -24.25 8.28
CA GLU A 98 8.56 -23.87 7.73
C GLU A 98 9.29 -25.04 7.04
N GLN A 99 9.01 -26.28 7.44
CA GLN A 99 9.51 -27.48 6.74
C GLN A 99 8.84 -27.72 5.37
N ILE A 100 7.73 -27.05 5.06
CA ILE A 100 7.04 -27.19 3.77
C ILE A 100 7.71 -26.24 2.76
N PRO A 101 8.16 -26.74 1.59
CA PRO A 101 8.71 -25.89 0.54
C PRO A 101 7.76 -24.74 0.17
N GLU A 102 8.30 -23.57 -0.12
CA GLU A 102 7.51 -22.36 -0.39
C GLU A 102 6.47 -22.56 -1.51
N GLN A 103 6.85 -23.23 -2.60
CA GLN A 103 5.93 -23.54 -3.69
C GLN A 103 4.75 -24.40 -3.21
N THR A 104 5.00 -25.36 -2.33
CA THR A 104 3.96 -26.22 -1.75
C THR A 104 3.08 -25.43 -0.78
N ARG A 105 3.66 -24.56 0.07
CA ARG A 105 2.91 -23.64 0.93
C ARG A 105 1.95 -22.76 0.12
N LYS A 106 2.43 -22.20 -0.99
CA LYS A 106 1.61 -21.41 -1.92
C LYS A 106 0.44 -22.22 -2.47
N LYS A 107 0.70 -23.42 -2.99
CA LYS A 107 -0.35 -24.32 -3.51
C LYS A 107 -1.39 -24.70 -2.45
N ILE A 108 -0.96 -24.95 -1.20
CA ILE A 108 -1.85 -25.24 -0.08
C ILE A 108 -2.82 -24.08 0.18
N LEU A 109 -2.32 -22.85 0.17
CA LEU A 109 -3.14 -21.66 0.43
C LEU A 109 -4.00 -21.25 -0.78
N GLU A 110 -3.59 -21.57 -2.00
CA GLU A 110 -4.37 -21.27 -3.22
C GLU A 110 -5.50 -22.29 -3.49
N ASN A 111 -5.43 -23.46 -2.85
CA ASN A 111 -6.38 -24.55 -3.04
C ASN A 111 -7.08 -24.92 -1.72
N VAL A 112 -7.92 -24.02 -1.21
CA VAL A 112 -8.73 -24.28 -0.01
C VAL A 112 -10.22 -24.32 -0.37
N TRP A 113 -10.94 -25.33 0.10
CA TRP A 113 -12.40 -25.41 -0.12
C TRP A 113 -13.11 -24.36 0.74
N CYS A 114 -13.97 -23.55 0.11
CA CYS A 114 -14.86 -22.63 0.81
C CYS A 114 -16.30 -23.14 0.74
N SER A 115 -16.94 -23.33 1.89
CA SER A 115 -18.32 -23.81 1.96
C SER A 115 -19.34 -22.81 1.41
N GLN A 116 -19.06 -21.51 1.50
CA GLN A 116 -19.93 -20.45 0.99
C GLN A 116 -19.81 -20.29 -0.53
N CYS A 117 -18.59 -20.24 -1.07
CA CYS A 117 -18.37 -20.13 -2.52
C CYS A 117 -18.60 -21.46 -3.26
N ARG A 118 -18.49 -22.59 -2.54
CA ARG A 118 -18.57 -23.96 -3.09
C ARG A 118 -17.54 -24.24 -4.20
N ILE A 119 -16.38 -23.59 -4.11
CA ILE A 119 -15.24 -23.75 -5.02
C ILE A 119 -13.92 -23.72 -4.23
N MET A 120 -12.83 -24.06 -4.91
CA MET A 120 -11.47 -23.85 -4.42
C MET A 120 -11.11 -22.37 -4.49
N VAL A 121 -10.64 -21.82 -3.37
CA VAL A 121 -10.32 -20.41 -3.22
C VAL A 121 -8.93 -20.23 -2.60
N LYS A 122 -8.40 -19.02 -2.76
CA LYS A 122 -7.24 -18.57 -2.00
C LYS A 122 -7.65 -18.25 -0.56
N LEU A 123 -6.88 -18.76 0.38
CA LEU A 123 -7.02 -18.51 1.82
C LEU A 123 -6.11 -17.36 2.25
N GLN A 124 -6.69 -16.35 2.85
CA GLN A 124 -5.95 -15.39 3.67
C GLN A 124 -5.70 -16.04 5.04
N LEU A 125 -4.51 -16.65 5.18
CA LEU A 125 -4.09 -17.34 6.40
C LEU A 125 -4.04 -16.37 7.60
N ARG A 126 -4.69 -16.73 8.71
CA ARG A 126 -4.71 -15.94 9.96
C ARG A 126 -4.07 -16.67 11.13
N GLU A 127 -4.26 -17.98 11.21
CA GLU A 127 -3.72 -18.80 12.30
C GLU A 127 -3.36 -20.21 11.83
N GLY A 128 -2.48 -20.86 12.59
CA GLY A 128 -2.09 -22.26 12.36
C GLY A 128 -1.83 -22.99 13.67
N GLN A 129 -2.38 -24.18 13.80
CA GLN A 129 -2.21 -25.03 14.99
C GLN A 129 -2.10 -26.50 14.60
N MET A 130 -1.42 -27.29 15.42
CA MET A 130 -1.40 -28.74 15.26
C MET A 130 -2.69 -29.33 15.87
N SER A 131 -3.28 -30.29 15.18
CA SER A 131 -4.32 -31.17 15.70
C SER A 131 -3.84 -32.61 15.51
N GLY A 132 -3.38 -33.23 16.59
CA GLY A 132 -2.63 -34.48 16.51
C GLY A 132 -1.38 -34.33 15.64
N ARG A 133 -1.26 -35.15 14.57
CA ARG A 133 -0.15 -35.09 13.61
C ARG A 133 -0.39 -34.14 12.43
N SER A 134 -1.59 -33.58 12.32
CA SER A 134 -1.98 -32.74 11.18
C SER A 134 -1.83 -31.26 11.51
N LEU A 135 -1.39 -30.46 10.54
CA LEU A 135 -1.34 -29.01 10.64
C LEU A 135 -2.66 -28.43 10.11
N VAL A 136 -3.38 -27.71 10.96
CA VAL A 136 -4.63 -27.03 10.62
C VAL A 136 -4.36 -25.55 10.44
N LEU A 137 -4.62 -25.06 9.24
CA LEU A 137 -4.50 -23.67 8.84
C LEU A 137 -5.90 -23.05 8.78
N LYS A 138 -6.13 -21.92 9.44
CA LYS A 138 -7.42 -21.23 9.41
C LYS A 138 -7.26 -19.79 8.97
N GLY A 139 -8.29 -19.27 8.33
CA GLY A 139 -8.28 -17.92 7.79
C GLY A 139 -9.60 -17.57 7.13
N THR A 140 -9.55 -16.60 6.23
CA THR A 140 -10.71 -16.14 5.47
C THR A 140 -10.55 -16.40 3.98
N CYS A 141 -11.65 -16.79 3.33
CA CYS A 141 -11.72 -16.87 1.88
C CYS A 141 -11.44 -15.49 1.27
N MET A 142 -10.49 -15.40 0.33
CA MET A 142 -10.19 -14.14 -0.35
C MET A 142 -11.24 -13.72 -1.38
N THR A 143 -12.23 -14.57 -1.67
CA THR A 143 -13.33 -14.28 -2.60
C THR A 143 -14.56 -13.71 -1.88
N CYS A 144 -15.05 -14.37 -0.83
CA CYS A 144 -16.28 -13.97 -0.13
C CYS A 144 -16.06 -13.48 1.32
N GLY A 145 -14.85 -13.60 1.86
CA GLY A 145 -14.53 -13.19 3.23
C GLY A 145 -14.96 -14.16 4.33
N SER A 146 -15.68 -15.24 4.01
CA SER A 146 -16.11 -16.23 5.02
C SER A 146 -14.93 -16.99 5.62
N GLU A 147 -15.12 -17.57 6.80
CA GLU A 147 -14.14 -18.46 7.40
C GLU A 147 -13.90 -19.71 6.52
N ALA A 148 -12.63 -20.12 6.46
CA ALA A 148 -12.20 -21.34 5.78
C ALA A 148 -10.98 -21.93 6.47
N ALA A 149 -10.79 -23.24 6.30
CA ALA A 149 -9.66 -23.96 6.89
C ALA A 149 -9.07 -24.96 5.90
N ARG A 150 -7.77 -25.24 6.03
CA ARG A 150 -7.04 -26.24 5.27
C ARG A 150 -6.27 -27.14 6.21
N VAL A 151 -6.45 -28.44 6.07
CA VAL A 151 -5.69 -29.45 6.81
C VAL A 151 -4.52 -29.92 5.94
N VAL A 152 -3.34 -29.97 6.53
CA VAL A 152 -2.13 -30.54 5.93
C VAL A 152 -1.79 -31.79 6.74
N GLU A 153 -2.00 -32.94 6.12
CA GLU A 153 -1.75 -34.24 6.71
C GLU A 153 -0.23 -34.49 6.90
N PRO A 154 0.15 -35.39 7.82
CA PRO A 154 1.52 -35.89 7.88
C PRO A 154 1.86 -36.61 6.57
N VAL A 155 3.13 -36.55 6.17
CA VAL A 155 3.62 -37.43 5.11
C VAL A 155 3.64 -38.84 5.70
N GLU A 156 2.87 -39.76 5.14
CA GLU A 156 2.97 -41.17 5.52
C GLU A 156 4.40 -41.63 5.22
N GLY A 157 5.08 -42.12 6.27
CA GLY A 157 6.42 -42.69 6.20
C GLY A 157 6.36 -44.20 6.22
#